data_AF-A0A9W8I864-F1
#
_entry.id   AF-A0A9W8I864-F1
#
_cell.length_a   1.000
_cell.length_b   1.000
_cell.length_c   1.000
_cell.angle_alpha   90.00
_cell.angle_beta   90.00
_cell.angle_gamma   90.00
#
_symmetry.space_group_name_H-M   'P 1'
#
loop_
_entity.id
_entity.type
_entity.pdbx_description
1 polymer ?
#
loop_
_entity_poly.entity_id
_entity_poly.type
_entity_poly.pdbx_seq_one_letter_code
_entity_poly.pdbx_strand_id
1 'polypeptide(L)'
;MSKLAAGLLTKGGVIPESVKFADKPKTLYELLNVQRTDAKYKAVPRHWFLKGFDECYYEVHRTKYKMYKGQPTHGKAWGILYWNGKPLSQQPKEIRGGLKFSWMPYQSPHAKGIYYDEENARSIERRRSMLLLEYGKEQKQDQIQEKQQ
;
A
#
# COMPACT_ATOMS: atom_id res chain seq x y z
N MET A 1 -15.11 -7.95 14.11
CA MET A 1 -14.00 -8.89 14.39
C MET A 1 -14.21 -9.44 15.79
N SER A 2 -14.60 -10.71 15.92
CA SER A 2 -14.92 -11.31 17.22
C SER A 2 -13.66 -11.41 18.10
N LYS A 3 -13.81 -11.08 19.39
CA LYS A 3 -12.72 -11.12 20.39
C LYS A 3 -12.07 -12.51 20.55
N LEU A 4 -12.73 -13.55 20.05
CA LEU A 4 -12.28 -14.94 20.12
C LEU A 4 -11.11 -15.25 19.15
N ALA A 5 -11.02 -14.56 18.01
CA ALA A 5 -9.94 -14.79 17.05
C ALA A 5 -8.59 -14.19 17.50
N ALA A 6 -8.60 -13.17 18.37
CA ALA A 6 -7.39 -12.53 18.87
C ALA A 6 -6.65 -13.39 19.91
N GLY A 7 -7.36 -14.26 20.64
CA GLY A 7 -6.79 -15.06 21.74
C GLY A 7 -6.01 -16.30 21.29
N LEU A 8 -6.19 -16.77 20.05
CA LEU A 8 -5.49 -17.96 19.55
C LEU A 8 -4.07 -17.67 19.05
N LEU A 9 -3.69 -16.40 18.88
CA LEU A 9 -2.37 -15.98 18.39
C LEU A 9 -1.39 -15.59 19.49
N THR A 10 -1.79 -15.62 20.77
CA THR A 10 -1.00 -15.07 21.90
C THR A 10 -0.32 -16.12 22.79
N LYS A 11 -0.58 -17.42 22.62
CA LYS A 11 0.19 -18.48 23.31
C LYS A 11 1.54 -18.67 22.62
N GLY A 12 2.52 -17.87 23.04
CA GLY A 12 3.93 -18.06 22.67
C GLY A 12 4.74 -16.80 22.42
N GLY A 13 4.19 -15.59 22.59
CA GLY A 13 4.97 -14.34 22.58
C GLY A 13 5.68 -13.99 21.25
N VAL A 14 5.57 -14.82 20.23
CA VAL A 14 6.08 -14.55 18.88
C VAL A 14 4.88 -14.29 17.98
N ILE A 15 4.48 -13.02 17.90
CA ILE A 15 3.63 -12.54 16.82
C ILE A 15 4.37 -12.90 15.53
N PRO A 16 3.81 -13.72 14.62
CA PRO A 16 4.48 -14.04 13.38
C PRO A 16 4.79 -12.73 12.66
N GLU A 17 5.97 -12.59 12.10
CA GLU A 17 6.42 -11.34 11.48
C GLU A 17 5.39 -10.83 10.44
N SER A 18 4.64 -11.77 9.84
CA SER A 18 3.44 -11.55 9.01
C SER A 18 2.41 -10.57 9.60
N VAL A 19 2.24 -10.54 10.92
CA VAL A 19 1.30 -9.68 11.66
C VAL A 19 1.96 -8.39 12.15
N LYS A 20 3.29 -8.35 12.31
CA LYS A 20 4.04 -7.12 12.66
C LYS A 20 4.18 -6.15 11.47
N PHE A 21 3.80 -6.56 10.27
CA PHE A 21 3.89 -5.75 9.05
C PHE A 21 2.73 -4.75 8.85
N ALA A 22 1.84 -4.56 9.83
CA ALA A 22 0.64 -3.72 9.64
C ALA A 22 0.92 -2.21 9.70
N ASP A 23 1.89 -1.78 10.52
CA ASP A 23 2.02 -0.35 10.88
C ASP A 23 3.12 0.41 10.12
N LYS A 24 4.09 -0.29 9.52
CA LYS A 24 5.18 0.36 8.78
C LYS A 24 4.82 0.58 7.30
N PRO A 25 5.16 1.75 6.73
CA PRO A 25 5.03 1.98 5.29
C PRO A 25 5.90 0.97 4.54
N LYS A 26 5.29 0.17 3.67
CA LYS A 26 6.02 -0.85 2.88
C LYS A 26 6.51 -0.26 1.58
N THR A 27 7.70 -0.66 1.16
CA THR A 27 8.13 -0.45 -0.23
C THR A 27 7.32 -1.34 -1.16
N LEU A 28 7.36 -1.04 -2.46
CA LEU A 28 6.71 -1.86 -3.48
C LEU A 28 7.24 -3.30 -3.47
N TYR A 29 8.55 -3.48 -3.26
CA TYR A 29 9.17 -4.80 -3.33
C TYR A 29 8.86 -5.66 -2.10
N GLU A 30 8.87 -5.07 -0.91
CA GLU A 30 8.41 -5.75 0.30
C GLU A 30 6.93 -6.16 0.18
N LEU A 31 6.10 -5.29 -0.40
CA LEU A 31 4.70 -5.58 -0.65
C LEU A 31 4.53 -6.76 -1.62
N LEU A 32 5.27 -6.75 -2.73
CA LEU A 32 5.19 -7.78 -3.76
C LEU A 32 5.81 -9.11 -3.33
N ASN A 33 6.84 -9.09 -2.48
CA ASN A 33 7.49 -10.31 -2.01
C ASN A 33 6.56 -11.19 -1.15
N VAL A 34 5.59 -10.57 -0.47
CA VAL A 34 4.60 -11.30 0.34
C VAL A 34 3.52 -11.95 -0.54
N GLN A 35 3.35 -11.49 -1.78
CA GLN A 35 2.24 -11.89 -2.66
C GLN A 35 2.71 -12.89 -3.71
N ARG A 36 2.07 -14.08 -3.74
CA ARG A 36 2.35 -15.11 -4.74
C ARG A 36 1.90 -14.66 -6.13
N THR A 37 2.75 -14.93 -7.11
CA THR A 37 2.93 -14.23 -8.40
C THR A 37 1.93 -14.61 -9.50
N ASP A 38 0.89 -15.40 -9.18
CA ASP A 38 0.09 -16.06 -10.22
C ASP A 38 -1.04 -15.17 -10.76
N ALA A 39 -1.43 -14.14 -10.00
CA ALA A 39 -2.42 -13.15 -10.40
C ALA A 39 -1.79 -11.76 -10.59
N LYS A 40 -2.30 -11.02 -11.58
CA LYS A 40 -1.89 -9.62 -11.85
C LYS A 40 -2.14 -8.76 -10.61
N TYR A 41 -1.09 -8.48 -9.86
CA TYR A 41 -1.18 -7.79 -8.58
C TYR A 41 -1.40 -6.30 -8.78
N LYS A 42 -2.35 -5.71 -8.04
CA LYS A 42 -2.64 -4.27 -8.11
C LYS A 42 -2.06 -3.57 -6.88
N ALA A 43 -1.27 -2.53 -7.11
CA ALA A 43 -0.62 -1.75 -6.08
C ALA A 43 -0.88 -0.26 -6.27
N VAL A 44 -1.00 0.47 -5.17
CA VAL A 44 -1.19 1.92 -5.20
C VAL A 44 -0.27 2.60 -4.17
N PRO A 45 0.34 3.75 -4.50
CA PRO A 45 0.99 4.58 -3.50
C PRO A 45 -0.03 5.08 -2.47
N ARG A 46 0.25 4.93 -1.17
CA ARG A 46 -0.63 5.34 -0.06
C ARG A 46 -1.09 6.79 -0.21
N HIS A 47 -0.19 7.70 -0.60
CA HIS A 47 -0.52 9.11 -0.78
C HIS A 47 -1.53 9.38 -1.91
N TRP A 48 -1.69 8.48 -2.90
CA TRP A 48 -2.75 8.59 -3.91
C TRP A 48 -4.10 8.22 -3.33
N PHE A 49 -4.15 7.15 -2.55
CA PHE A 49 -5.34 6.75 -1.81
C PHE A 49 -5.80 7.85 -0.83
N LEU A 50 -4.86 8.48 -0.10
CA LEU A 50 -5.17 9.60 0.79
C LEU A 50 -5.71 10.84 0.04
N LYS A 51 -5.35 11.00 -1.22
CA LYS A 51 -5.84 12.06 -2.10
C LYS A 51 -7.13 11.71 -2.83
N GLY A 52 -7.67 10.50 -2.63
CA GLY A 52 -8.94 10.08 -3.24
C GLY A 52 -8.82 9.70 -4.70
N PHE A 53 -7.63 9.32 -5.13
CA PHE A 53 -7.43 8.78 -6.47
C PHE A 53 -7.78 7.29 -6.47
N ASP A 54 -9.07 7.03 -6.26
CA ASP A 54 -9.59 5.70 -5.94
C ASP A 54 -9.61 4.77 -7.15
N GLU A 55 -9.50 5.31 -8.36
CA GLU A 55 -9.39 4.56 -9.61
C GLU A 55 -7.99 4.64 -10.25
N CYS A 56 -6.99 5.10 -9.48
CA CYS A 56 -5.61 5.21 -9.93
C CYS A 56 -4.73 4.15 -9.25
N TYR A 57 -4.18 3.23 -10.03
CA TYR A 57 -3.36 2.14 -9.50
C TYR A 57 -2.40 1.60 -10.55
N TYR A 58 -1.38 0.88 -10.09
CA TYR A 58 -0.50 0.11 -10.95
C TYR A 58 -0.92 -1.36 -10.94
N GLU A 59 -1.13 -1.93 -12.12
CA GLU A 59 -1.19 -3.37 -12.31
C GLU A 59 0.21 -3.89 -12.60
N VAL A 60 0.80 -4.63 -11.65
CA VAL A 60 2.16 -5.15 -11.72
C VAL A 60 2.16 -6.45 -12.54
N HIS A 61 3.01 -6.49 -13.57
CA HIS A 61 3.12 -7.63 -14.49
C HIS A 61 4.43 -8.39 -14.30
N ARG A 62 5.51 -7.67 -13.97
CA ARG A 62 6.83 -8.27 -13.80
C ARG A 62 7.56 -7.59 -12.67
N THR A 63 8.29 -8.38 -11.89
CA THR A 63 9.17 -7.87 -10.84
C THR A 63 10.52 -8.57 -10.95
N LYS A 64 11.59 -7.80 -10.80
CA LYS A 64 12.96 -8.31 -10.69
C LYS A 64 13.52 -7.81 -9.38
N TYR A 65 13.63 -8.72 -8.41
CA TYR A 65 14.18 -8.41 -7.11
C TYR A 65 15.70 -8.32 -7.15
N LYS A 66 16.25 -7.46 -6.29
CA LYS A 66 17.66 -7.39 -5.94
C LYS A 66 17.75 -7.69 -4.45
N MET A 67 18.53 -8.70 -4.09
CA MET A 67 18.78 -9.02 -2.69
C MET A 67 19.63 -7.91 -2.06
N TYR A 68 19.20 -7.44 -0.89
CA TYR A 68 19.92 -6.49 -0.06
C TYR A 68 19.91 -7.01 1.37
N LYS A 69 21.10 -7.21 1.97
CA LYS A 69 21.26 -7.81 3.30
C LYS A 69 20.47 -9.13 3.48
N GLY A 70 20.45 -9.97 2.45
CA GLY A 70 19.74 -11.26 2.45
C GLY A 70 18.22 -11.18 2.28
N GLN A 71 17.65 -10.00 2.00
CA GLN A 71 16.20 -9.80 1.84
C GLN A 71 15.87 -9.19 0.45
N PRO A 72 14.76 -9.58 -0.19
CA PRO A 72 14.32 -9.06 -1.50
C PRO A 72 13.59 -7.71 -1.38
N THR A 73 14.19 -6.73 -0.70
CA THR A 73 13.60 -5.40 -0.43
C THR A 73 13.79 -4.40 -1.56
N HIS A 74 14.65 -4.72 -2.54
CA HIS A 74 14.99 -3.84 -3.65
C HIS A 74 14.67 -4.51 -4.98
N GLY A 75 14.65 -3.73 -6.06
CA GLY A 75 14.47 -4.29 -7.39
C GLY A 75 14.02 -3.29 -8.43
N LYS A 76 13.39 -3.84 -9.47
CA LYS A 76 12.64 -3.13 -10.50
C LYS A 76 11.30 -3.82 -10.69
N ALA A 77 10.25 -3.05 -10.94
CA ALA A 77 8.92 -3.57 -11.26
C ALA A 77 8.43 -2.94 -12.55
N TRP A 78 7.68 -3.70 -13.34
CA TRP A 78 7.03 -3.25 -14.57
C TRP A 78 5.54 -3.54 -14.47
N GLY A 79 4.74 -2.60 -14.96
CA GLY A 79 3.30 -2.69 -14.88
C GLY A 79 2.60 -1.64 -15.72
N ILE A 80 1.28 -1.73 -15.77
CA ILE A 80 0.43 -0.77 -16.44
C ILE A 80 -0.14 0.19 -15.40
N LEU A 81 0.02 1.49 -15.62
CA LEU A 81 -0.65 2.50 -14.83
C LEU A 81 -2.09 2.61 -15.33
N TYR A 82 -3.04 2.35 -14.44
CA TYR A 82 -4.43 2.71 -14.62
C TYR A 82 -4.65 4.07 -13.97
N TRP A 83 -5.14 5.01 -14.75
CA TRP A 83 -5.49 6.35 -14.30
C TRP A 83 -6.97 6.57 -14.54
N ASN A 84 -7.73 6.81 -13.47
CA ASN A 84 -9.18 6.97 -13.54
C ASN A 84 -9.86 5.82 -14.30
N GLY A 85 -9.48 4.59 -13.96
CA GLY A 85 -10.00 3.36 -14.57
C GLY A 85 -9.44 3.02 -15.96
N LYS A 86 -8.68 3.92 -16.59
CA LYS A 86 -8.17 3.72 -17.96
C LYS A 86 -6.67 3.39 -17.96
N PRO A 87 -6.22 2.39 -18.74
CA PRO A 87 -4.80 2.12 -18.87
C PRO A 87 -4.10 3.25 -19.64
N LEU A 88 -3.03 3.81 -19.06
CA LEU A 88 -2.25 4.88 -19.67
C LEU A 88 -1.30 4.36 -20.78
N SER A 89 -0.99 3.07 -20.77
CA SER A 89 -0.24 2.42 -21.85
C SER A 89 -0.73 1.00 -22.10
N GLN A 90 -0.57 0.54 -23.35
CA GLN A 90 -0.87 -0.84 -23.73
C GLN A 90 0.19 -1.82 -23.22
N GLN A 91 1.46 -1.38 -23.18
CA GLN A 91 2.58 -2.20 -22.72
C GLN A 91 2.98 -1.85 -21.28
N PRO A 92 3.42 -2.83 -20.48
CA PRO A 92 3.96 -2.59 -19.14
C PRO A 92 5.19 -1.69 -19.18
N LYS A 93 5.19 -0.62 -18.39
CA LYS A 93 6.31 0.30 -18.21
C LYS A 93 6.92 0.14 -16.82
N GLU A 94 8.17 0.60 -16.66
CA GLU A 94 8.84 0.57 -15.36
C GLU A 94 8.09 1.45 -14.34
N ILE A 95 7.78 0.87 -13.19
CA ILE A 95 7.12 1.55 -12.07
C ILE A 95 8.19 2.33 -11.30
N ARG A 96 8.07 3.66 -11.31
CA ARG A 96 9.01 4.54 -10.61
C ARG A 96 8.61 4.70 -9.15
N GLY A 97 9.60 5.00 -8.29
CA GLY A 97 9.35 5.28 -6.87
C GLY A 97 9.03 4.03 -6.03
N GLY A 98 9.38 2.83 -6.49
CA GLY A 98 9.14 1.58 -5.76
C GLY A 98 9.74 1.55 -4.35
N LEU A 99 10.88 2.22 -4.13
CA LEU A 99 11.51 2.38 -2.81
C LEU A 99 11.12 3.68 -2.09
N LYS A 100 10.60 4.67 -2.83
CA LYS A 100 10.37 6.03 -2.33
C LYS A 100 9.04 6.15 -1.61
N PHE A 101 8.00 5.54 -2.17
CA PHE A 101 6.65 5.68 -1.66
C PHE A 101 6.29 4.54 -0.73
N SER A 102 5.38 4.81 0.19
CA SER A 102 4.65 3.79 0.93
C SER A 102 3.60 3.19 -0.02
N TRP A 103 3.71 1.91 -0.31
CA TRP A 103 2.80 1.19 -1.19
C TRP A 103 1.82 0.34 -0.40
N MET A 104 0.62 0.18 -0.94
CA MET A 104 -0.41 -0.70 -0.39
C MET A 104 -1.07 -1.53 -1.49
N PRO A 105 -1.65 -2.70 -1.15
CA PRO A 105 -2.48 -3.44 -2.09
C PRO A 105 -3.64 -2.55 -2.53
N TYR A 106 -3.85 -2.46 -3.84
CA TYR A 106 -5.03 -1.79 -4.36
C TYR A 106 -6.22 -2.74 -4.29
N GLN A 107 -7.27 -2.30 -3.62
CA GLN A 107 -8.58 -2.94 -3.65
C GLN A 107 -9.53 -1.96 -4.32
N SER A 108 -10.12 -2.37 -5.44
CA SER A 108 -11.12 -1.52 -6.11
C SER A 108 -12.28 -1.29 -5.14
N PRO A 109 -12.64 -0.02 -4.88
CA PRO A 109 -13.83 0.29 -4.10
C PRO A 109 -15.08 -0.38 -4.70
N HIS A 110 -15.14 -0.46 -6.04
CA HIS A 110 -16.30 -0.96 -6.78
C HIS A 110 -16.37 -2.48 -6.93
N ALA A 111 -15.31 -3.24 -6.67
CA ALA A 111 -15.25 -4.68 -6.96
C ALA A 111 -16.11 -5.58 -6.03
N LYS A 112 -16.85 -5.00 -5.07
CA LYS A 112 -17.71 -5.73 -4.13
C LYS A 112 -19.16 -5.26 -4.06
N GLY A 113 -19.64 -4.53 -5.08
CA GLY A 113 -20.98 -3.92 -4.99
C GLY A 113 -21.08 -2.87 -3.88
N ILE A 114 -19.94 -2.38 -3.39
CA ILE A 114 -19.84 -1.24 -2.48
C ILE A 114 -20.04 -0.01 -3.37
N TYR A 115 -21.30 0.27 -3.69
CA TYR A 115 -21.70 1.65 -3.94
C TYR A 115 -21.42 2.46 -2.67
N TYR A 116 -21.29 3.78 -2.81
CA TYR A 116 -21.26 4.72 -1.69
C TYR A 116 -22.54 4.60 -0.86
N ASP A 117 -22.63 3.59 0.02
CA ASP A 117 -23.39 3.75 1.24
C ASP A 117 -22.75 4.94 1.95
N GLU A 118 -23.54 6.00 2.20
CA GLU A 118 -23.06 7.22 2.86
C GLU A 118 -22.30 6.91 4.16
N GLU A 119 -22.67 5.86 4.90
CA GLU A 119 -21.97 5.49 6.13
C GLU A 119 -20.57 4.93 5.87
N ASN A 120 -20.42 4.06 4.86
CA ASN A 120 -19.12 3.52 4.48
C ASN A 120 -18.25 4.55 3.77
N ALA A 121 -18.84 5.42 2.95
CA ALA A 121 -18.17 6.58 2.36
C ALA A 121 -17.67 7.53 3.47
N ARG A 122 -18.51 7.86 4.46
CA ARG A 122 -18.12 8.62 5.65
C ARG A 122 -17.06 7.90 6.47
N SER A 123 -17.07 6.57 6.55
CA SER A 123 -16.04 5.78 7.25
C SER A 123 -14.70 5.82 6.51
N ILE A 124 -14.69 5.70 5.19
CA ILE A 124 -13.52 5.84 4.34
C ILE A 124 -13.01 7.29 4.39
N GLU A 125 -13.89 8.28 4.31
CA GLU A 125 -13.55 9.69 4.47
C GLU A 125 -13.03 10.02 5.87
N ARG A 126 -13.57 9.40 6.93
CA ARG A 126 -13.03 9.51 8.30
C ARG A 126 -11.66 8.86 8.40
N ARG A 127 -11.46 7.69 7.80
CA ARG A 127 -10.14 7.04 7.76
C ARG A 127 -9.15 7.88 6.96
N ARG A 128 -9.59 8.42 5.84
CA ARG A 128 -8.82 9.31 4.96
C ARG A 128 -8.49 10.63 5.66
N SER A 129 -9.44 11.23 6.37
CA SER A 129 -9.22 12.45 7.13
C SER A 129 -8.29 12.21 8.32
N MET A 130 -8.45 11.11 9.06
CA MET A 130 -7.49 10.72 10.09
C MET A 130 -6.09 10.48 9.53
N LEU A 131 -5.97 9.74 8.43
CA LEU A 131 -4.69 9.47 7.79
C LEU A 131 -4.04 10.72 7.21
N LEU A 132 -4.81 11.67 6.69
CA LEU A 132 -4.32 12.98 6.23
C LEU A 132 -3.81 13.83 7.41
N LEU A 133 -4.50 13.79 8.56
CA LEU A 133 -4.04 14.45 9.78
C LEU A 133 -2.73 13.83 10.29
N GLU A 134 -2.58 12.52 10.26
CA GLU A 134 -1.33 11.82 10.61
C GLU A 134 -0.21 12.18 9.63
N TYR A 135 -0.46 12.10 8.33
CA TYR A 135 0.53 12.45 7.30
C TYR A 135 1.00 13.91 7.42
N GLY A 136 0.08 14.84 7.72
CA GLY A 136 0.43 16.24 7.96
C GLY A 136 1.30 16.45 9.22
N LYS A 137 1.18 15.58 10.24
CA LYS A 137 2.05 15.61 11.43
C LYS A 137 3.45 15.08 11.11
N GLU A 138 3.54 13.96 10.38
CA GLU A 138 4.82 13.38 9.95
C GLU A 138 5.64 14.41 9.15
N GLN A 139 5.03 15.06 8.14
CA GLN A 139 5.72 16.06 7.32
C GLN A 139 6.19 17.28 8.13
N LYS A 140 5.44 17.71 9.15
CA LYS A 140 5.88 18.79 10.05
C LYS A 140 7.06 18.35 10.92
N GLN A 141 7.07 17.11 11.37
CA GLN A 141 8.14 16.56 12.20
C GLN A 141 9.44 16.39 11.40
N ASP A 142 9.34 15.92 10.16
CA ASP A 142 10.47 15.82 9.21
C ASP A 142 11.08 17.21 8.94
N GLN A 143 10.25 18.24 8.71
CA GLN A 143 10.71 19.62 8.50
C GLN A 143 11.36 20.25 9.74
N ILE A 144 10.94 19.87 10.95
CA ILE A 144 11.55 20.35 12.20
C ILE A 144 12.92 19.70 12.39
N GLN A 145 13.07 18.42 12.05
CA GLN A 145 14.35 17.72 12.13
C GLN A 145 15.37 18.21 11.07
N GLU A 146 14.93 18.50 9.84
CA GLU A 146 15.80 19.07 8.80
C GLU A 146 16.31 20.47 9.14
N LYS A 147 15.59 21.25 9.96
CA LYS A 147 16.04 22.60 10.40
C LYS A 147 16.98 22.59 11.60
N GLN A 148 17.17 21.44 12.25
CA GLN A 148 18.06 21.30 13.42
C GLN A 148 19.38 20.60 13.09
N GLN A 149 19.61 20.25 11.81
CA GLN A 149 20.89 19.79 11.28
C GLN A 149 21.56 20.92 10.48
#